data_AF-L0AV31-F1
#
_entry.id   AF-L0AV31-F1
#
_cell.length_a   1.000
_cell.length_b   1.000
_cell.length_c   1.000
_cell.angle_alpha   90.00
_cell.angle_beta   90.00
_cell.angle_gamma   90.00
#
_symmetry.space_group_name_H-M   'P 1'
#
loop_
_entity.id
_entity.type
_entity.pdbx_description
1 polymer ?
#
loop_
_entity_poly.entity_id
_entity_poly.type
_entity_poly.pdbx_seq_one_letter_code
_entity_poly.pdbx_strand_id
1 'polypeptide(L)'
;MGNETIKCIRRAKITGKNVRSFDKLNDKNIGSNIHRIFERLHCATNNGYYTPVRCIHIYSTKMIIDNHQNMTLFEIAEASRHAIRIKRTDMILQDIISKRGYSELKDIKDARELSAILEVFYLPKVKLHTFYAHIVKEIMNRKLFPINNRMWISYFRFLGSNQIFHKDLFDTFANLYSTYLEKLITSNYTRILLESIAISSWAFAICAPNVNYPRLFDLILEYTKSIKNDTILLRIFWSLAIKDYGLEHIDVGLMEQLIDKLNSYTDNKRSLYQAYTILLAMKSKGIDVEKLVERCRGLLRDINYDEQFNKVSKSQRYVSDVLARLRVPHKLETFTDSLISIDIAICGESEKIAIEVDGPYHYILNCETMDTSMRTGTTLLKERLLKSDGWIVISTPPVTLDDRVDVEISKLDNAYRNLLLNSGSKYLNKLLG
;
A
#
# COMPACT_ATOMS: atom_id res chain seq x y z
N MET A 1 -3.39 -31.44 -22.29
CA MET A 1 -4.34 -30.30 -22.29
C MET A 1 -5.71 -30.80 -21.86
N GLY A 2 -6.36 -30.17 -20.88
CA GLY A 2 -7.69 -30.60 -20.41
C GLY A 2 -8.81 -30.32 -21.42
N ASN A 3 -9.84 -31.17 -21.43
CA ASN A 3 -10.96 -31.14 -22.40
C ASN A 3 -11.74 -29.81 -22.42
N GLU A 4 -11.78 -29.07 -21.31
CA GLU A 4 -12.44 -27.76 -21.26
C GLU A 4 -11.65 -26.65 -21.98
N THR A 5 -10.33 -26.74 -21.98
CA THR A 5 -9.43 -25.78 -22.65
C THR A 5 -9.57 -25.86 -24.17
N ILE A 6 -9.70 -27.08 -24.71
CA ILE A 6 -9.95 -27.32 -26.13
C ILE A 6 -11.33 -26.75 -26.54
N LYS A 7 -12.34 -26.81 -25.67
CA LYS A 7 -13.65 -26.21 -25.92
C LYS A 7 -13.60 -24.67 -26.00
N CYS A 8 -12.82 -24.00 -25.14
CA CYS A 8 -12.65 -22.54 -25.21
C CYS A 8 -11.94 -22.09 -26.51
N ILE A 9 -10.89 -22.78 -26.92
CA ILE A 9 -10.17 -22.50 -28.19
C ILE A 9 -11.07 -22.78 -29.39
N ARG A 10 -11.88 -23.84 -29.36
CA ARG A 10 -12.86 -24.13 -30.41
C ARG A 10 -13.98 -23.08 -30.47
N ARG A 11 -14.43 -22.53 -29.34
CA ARG A 11 -15.41 -21.42 -29.33
C ARG A 11 -14.83 -20.11 -29.88
N ALA A 12 -13.55 -19.81 -29.62
CA ALA A 12 -12.88 -18.66 -30.23
C ALA A 12 -12.68 -18.80 -31.76
N LYS A 13 -12.62 -20.03 -32.29
CA LYS A 13 -12.61 -20.28 -33.75
C LYS A 13 -13.95 -19.96 -34.44
N ILE A 14 -15.07 -19.91 -33.71
CA ILE A 14 -16.40 -19.68 -34.29
C ILE A 14 -16.63 -18.21 -34.67
N THR A 15 -15.84 -17.26 -34.15
CA THR A 15 -15.97 -15.82 -34.48
C THR A 15 -15.12 -15.36 -35.67
N GLY A 16 -14.60 -16.29 -36.48
CA GLY A 16 -14.19 -16.01 -37.86
C GLY A 16 -12.92 -15.17 -38.04
N LYS A 17 -11.74 -15.75 -37.78
CA LYS A 17 -10.53 -15.64 -38.62
C LYS A 17 -9.41 -16.58 -38.11
N ASN A 18 -8.58 -17.04 -39.05
CA ASN A 18 -7.55 -18.10 -38.91
C ASN A 18 -6.57 -17.89 -37.74
N VAL A 19 -6.76 -18.62 -36.64
CA VAL A 19 -5.71 -18.94 -35.67
C VAL A 19 -5.10 -20.30 -36.05
N ARG A 20 -4.32 -20.33 -37.14
CA ARG A 20 -3.62 -21.55 -37.62
C ARG A 20 -2.22 -21.73 -36.99
N SER A 21 -1.79 -20.86 -36.07
CA SER A 21 -0.39 -20.81 -35.63
C SER A 21 -0.09 -21.34 -34.22
N PHE A 22 -1.08 -21.67 -33.39
CA PHE A 22 -0.79 -22.07 -32.01
C PHE A 22 -0.43 -23.56 -31.85
N ASP A 23 -0.99 -24.44 -32.68
CA ASP A 23 -0.76 -25.89 -32.58
C ASP A 23 0.61 -26.34 -33.13
N LYS A 24 1.45 -25.41 -33.63
CA LYS A 24 2.76 -25.69 -34.25
C LYS A 24 3.96 -25.06 -33.53
N LEU A 25 3.77 -24.47 -32.35
CA LEU A 25 4.89 -23.95 -31.56
C LEU A 25 5.59 -25.13 -30.87
N ASN A 26 6.71 -25.57 -31.44
CA ASN A 26 7.62 -26.52 -30.79
C ASN A 26 8.05 -25.99 -29.41
N ASP A 27 8.00 -26.84 -28.38
CA ASP A 27 8.27 -26.50 -26.97
C ASP A 27 9.59 -25.75 -26.74
N LYS A 28 10.60 -25.94 -27.60
CA LYS A 28 11.94 -25.35 -27.44
C LYS A 28 12.05 -23.84 -27.73
N ASN A 29 11.05 -23.20 -28.35
CA ASN A 29 11.10 -21.77 -28.73
C ASN A 29 9.97 -20.93 -28.10
N ILE A 30 9.35 -21.44 -27.04
CA ILE A 30 8.24 -20.78 -26.36
C ILE A 30 8.69 -19.49 -25.66
N GLY A 31 9.82 -19.50 -24.94
CA GLY A 31 10.32 -18.34 -24.18
C GLY A 31 10.46 -17.06 -25.01
N SER A 32 11.15 -17.15 -26.16
CA SER A 32 11.43 -15.99 -27.03
C SER A 32 10.21 -15.48 -27.82
N ASN A 33 9.16 -16.31 -27.98
CA ASN A 33 7.97 -15.95 -28.77
C ASN A 33 6.75 -15.57 -27.92
N ILE A 34 6.76 -15.87 -26.61
CA ILE A 34 5.66 -15.56 -25.70
C ILE A 34 5.32 -14.06 -25.71
N HIS A 35 6.32 -13.18 -25.74
CA HIS A 35 6.09 -11.73 -25.77
C HIS A 35 5.31 -11.31 -27.03
N ARG A 36 5.72 -11.78 -28.21
CA ARG A 36 5.02 -11.53 -29.49
C ARG A 36 3.62 -12.14 -29.51
N ILE A 37 3.43 -13.28 -28.84
CA ILE A 37 2.11 -13.91 -28.69
C ILE A 37 1.19 -12.99 -27.85
N PHE A 38 1.68 -12.45 -26.73
CA PHE A 38 0.90 -11.52 -25.91
C PHE A 38 0.62 -10.19 -26.61
N GLU A 39 1.60 -9.61 -27.30
CA GLU A 39 1.38 -8.40 -28.10
C GLU A 39 0.30 -8.61 -29.16
N ARG A 40 0.35 -9.74 -29.89
CA ARG A 40 -0.67 -10.08 -30.90
C ARG A 40 -2.05 -10.30 -30.31
N LEU A 41 -2.13 -10.96 -29.14
CA LEU A 41 -3.40 -11.14 -28.42
C LEU A 41 -3.96 -9.79 -27.94
N HIS A 42 -3.09 -8.85 -27.54
CA HIS A 42 -3.47 -7.51 -27.10
C HIS A 42 -3.95 -6.62 -28.26
N CYS A 43 -3.25 -6.65 -29.40
CA CYS A 43 -3.69 -5.96 -30.62
C CYS A 43 -5.05 -6.47 -31.11
N ALA A 44 -5.32 -7.77 -31.00
CA ALA A 44 -6.63 -8.33 -31.35
C ALA A 44 -7.76 -7.79 -30.46
N THR A 45 -7.53 -7.64 -29.15
CA THR A 45 -8.53 -7.08 -28.23
C THR A 45 -8.83 -5.60 -28.47
N ASN A 46 -7.84 -4.79 -28.87
CA ASN A 46 -8.06 -3.37 -29.17
C ASN A 46 -8.77 -3.13 -30.51
N ASN A 47 -8.80 -4.13 -31.41
CA ASN A 47 -9.43 -4.06 -32.72
C ASN A 47 -10.87 -4.64 -32.75
N GLY A 48 -11.55 -4.71 -31.61
CA GLY A 48 -12.97 -5.10 -31.54
C GLY A 48 -13.24 -6.62 -31.54
N TYR A 49 -12.21 -7.46 -31.51
CA TYR A 49 -12.40 -8.91 -31.34
C TYR A 49 -12.62 -9.24 -29.87
N TYR A 50 -13.85 -9.63 -29.52
CA TYR A 50 -14.25 -10.13 -28.20
C TYR A 50 -13.58 -11.50 -27.91
N THR A 51 -12.29 -11.49 -27.65
CA THR A 51 -11.68 -12.55 -26.83
C THR A 51 -11.88 -12.11 -25.39
N PRO A 52 -12.57 -12.88 -24.52
CA PRO A 52 -12.72 -12.47 -23.13
C PRO A 52 -11.33 -12.28 -22.52
N VAL A 53 -11.01 -11.08 -22.04
CA VAL A 53 -9.74 -10.74 -21.37
C VAL A 53 -9.36 -11.78 -20.30
N ARG A 54 -10.39 -12.38 -19.68
CA ARG A 54 -10.30 -13.49 -18.73
C ARG A 54 -9.65 -14.76 -19.31
N CYS A 55 -9.91 -15.12 -20.56
CA CYS A 55 -9.34 -16.31 -21.21
C CYS A 55 -7.85 -16.12 -21.52
N ILE A 56 -7.46 -14.93 -21.99
CA ILE A 56 -6.05 -14.60 -22.27
C ILE A 56 -5.23 -14.69 -20.99
N HIS A 57 -5.78 -14.23 -19.86
CA HIS A 57 -5.11 -14.29 -18.57
C HIS A 57 -4.93 -15.70 -18.01
N ILE A 58 -6.00 -16.51 -17.99
CA ILE A 58 -5.90 -17.88 -17.47
C ILE A 58 -4.87 -18.65 -18.31
N TYR A 59 -4.86 -18.42 -19.62
CA TYR A 59 -3.88 -19.00 -20.52
C TYR A 59 -2.47 -18.46 -20.27
N SER A 60 -2.29 -17.15 -20.08
CA SER A 60 -0.99 -16.55 -19.82
C SER A 60 -0.37 -17.09 -18.55
N THR A 61 -1.13 -17.10 -17.46
CA THR A 61 -0.68 -17.58 -16.16
C THR A 61 -0.36 -19.06 -16.22
N LYS A 62 -1.22 -19.88 -16.85
CA LYS A 62 -0.96 -21.30 -17.03
C LYS A 62 0.28 -21.57 -17.88
N MET A 63 0.47 -20.85 -18.99
CA MET A 63 1.67 -20.98 -19.81
C MET A 63 2.93 -20.67 -19.03
N ILE A 64 2.94 -19.59 -18.24
CA ILE A 64 4.08 -19.23 -17.40
C ILE A 64 4.33 -20.35 -16.38
N ILE A 65 3.30 -20.82 -15.66
CA ILE A 65 3.44 -21.90 -14.67
C ILE A 65 3.96 -23.19 -15.32
N ASP A 66 3.42 -23.59 -16.47
CA ASP A 66 3.80 -24.83 -17.14
C ASP A 66 5.22 -24.76 -17.76
N ASN A 67 5.74 -23.56 -18.05
CA ASN A 67 7.02 -23.37 -18.76
C ASN A 67 8.09 -22.60 -17.96
N HIS A 68 7.84 -22.25 -16.71
CA HIS A 68 8.70 -21.33 -15.96
C HIS A 68 10.17 -21.78 -15.92
N GLN A 69 10.46 -23.08 -15.85
CA GLN A 69 11.83 -23.61 -15.81
C GLN A 69 12.67 -23.24 -17.05
N ASN A 70 12.03 -22.92 -18.17
CA ASN A 70 12.68 -22.56 -19.43
C ASN A 70 12.68 -21.04 -19.71
N MET A 71 12.16 -20.24 -18.77
CA MET A 71 12.10 -18.79 -18.88
C MET A 71 13.10 -18.18 -17.90
N THR A 72 13.65 -17.01 -18.20
CA THR A 72 14.37 -16.18 -17.22
C THR A 72 13.39 -15.52 -16.24
N LEU A 73 13.85 -15.09 -15.06
CA LEU A 73 13.02 -14.32 -14.12
C LEU A 73 12.44 -13.05 -14.77
N PHE A 74 13.21 -12.37 -15.62
CA PHE A 74 12.74 -11.20 -16.36
C PHE A 74 11.60 -11.54 -17.33
N GLU A 75 11.72 -12.62 -18.11
CA GLU A 75 10.66 -13.07 -19.02
C GLU A 75 9.39 -13.45 -18.27
N ILE A 76 9.52 -14.11 -17.11
CA ILE A 76 8.39 -14.40 -16.22
C ILE A 76 7.74 -13.11 -15.75
N ALA A 77 8.53 -12.13 -15.28
CA ALA A 77 8.01 -10.88 -14.78
C ALA A 77 7.29 -10.07 -15.87
N GLU A 78 7.88 -9.93 -17.06
CA GLU A 78 7.26 -9.27 -18.21
C GLU A 78 5.94 -9.94 -18.63
N ALA A 79 5.93 -11.27 -18.72
CA ALA A 79 4.72 -12.03 -19.03
C ALA A 79 3.64 -11.86 -17.93
N SER A 80 4.06 -11.74 -16.67
CA SER A 80 3.18 -11.61 -15.51
C SER A 80 2.59 -10.21 -15.34
N ARG A 81 3.21 -9.15 -15.86
CA ARG A 81 2.69 -7.76 -15.77
C ARG A 81 1.25 -7.65 -16.24
N HIS A 82 0.90 -8.35 -17.32
CA HIS A 82 -0.47 -8.37 -17.84
C HIS A 82 -1.45 -9.07 -16.90
N ALA A 83 -1.02 -10.17 -16.27
CA ALA A 83 -1.81 -10.93 -15.31
C ALA A 83 -2.08 -10.15 -14.01
N ILE A 84 -1.11 -9.36 -13.55
CA ILE A 84 -1.23 -8.57 -12.32
C ILE A 84 -2.13 -7.35 -12.47
N ARG A 85 -2.10 -6.69 -13.64
CA ARG A 85 -2.94 -5.51 -13.90
C ARG A 85 -4.44 -5.77 -13.76
N ILE A 86 -4.87 -7.02 -13.90
CA ILE A 86 -6.28 -7.41 -13.73
C ILE A 86 -6.60 -7.95 -12.33
N LYS A 87 -5.71 -7.74 -11.34
CA LYS A 87 -5.86 -8.12 -9.92
C LYS A 87 -6.17 -9.60 -9.69
N ARG A 88 -5.64 -10.48 -10.54
CA ARG A 88 -5.70 -11.93 -10.37
C ARG A 88 -4.29 -12.48 -10.32
N THR A 89 -3.69 -12.43 -9.15
CA THR A 89 -2.42 -13.09 -8.89
C THR A 89 -2.68 -14.53 -8.50
N ASP A 90 -2.11 -15.45 -9.27
CA ASP A 90 -2.11 -16.88 -8.94
C ASP A 90 -1.02 -17.14 -7.89
N MET A 91 -1.38 -17.82 -6.80
CA MET A 91 -0.44 -18.10 -5.70
C MET A 91 0.76 -18.94 -6.17
N ILE A 92 0.59 -19.81 -7.16
CA ILE A 92 1.66 -20.64 -7.71
C ILE A 92 2.64 -19.77 -8.49
N LEU A 93 2.14 -18.87 -9.34
CA LEU A 93 2.99 -17.93 -10.08
C LEU A 93 3.80 -17.05 -9.11
N GLN A 94 3.18 -16.63 -8.02
CA GLN A 94 3.85 -15.83 -7.00
C GLN A 94 4.92 -16.62 -6.22
N ASP A 95 4.66 -17.88 -5.90
CA ASP A 95 5.67 -18.78 -5.31
C ASP A 95 6.86 -19.00 -6.26
N ILE A 96 6.61 -19.20 -7.55
CA ILE A 96 7.65 -19.30 -8.58
C ILE A 96 8.50 -18.04 -8.62
N ILE A 97 7.87 -16.86 -8.73
CA ILE A 97 8.56 -15.57 -8.79
C ILE A 97 9.39 -15.36 -7.51
N SER A 98 8.86 -15.72 -6.34
CA SER A 98 9.57 -15.57 -5.06
C SER A 98 10.77 -16.48 -4.93
N LYS A 99 10.62 -17.77 -5.23
CA LYS A 99 11.71 -18.76 -5.13
C LYS A 99 12.84 -18.42 -6.08
N ARG A 100 12.51 -18.09 -7.33
CA ARG A 100 13.50 -17.73 -8.36
C ARG A 100 14.10 -16.35 -8.12
N GLY A 101 13.30 -15.42 -7.61
CA GLY A 101 13.74 -14.09 -7.21
C GLY A 101 14.97 -14.14 -6.32
N TYR A 102 15.00 -15.06 -5.36
CA TYR A 102 16.13 -15.20 -4.44
C TYR A 102 17.41 -15.71 -5.13
N SER A 103 17.31 -16.71 -6.00
CA SER A 103 18.48 -17.35 -6.63
C SER A 103 19.03 -16.60 -7.85
N GLU A 104 18.17 -15.86 -8.56
CA GLU A 104 18.47 -15.26 -9.87
C GLU A 104 18.61 -13.73 -9.82
N LEU A 105 18.50 -13.11 -8.65
CA LEU A 105 18.64 -11.66 -8.52
C LEU A 105 19.99 -11.15 -9.04
N LYS A 106 21.04 -11.94 -8.83
CA LYS A 106 22.40 -11.68 -9.34
C LYS A 106 22.48 -11.65 -10.88
N ASP A 107 21.55 -12.31 -11.56
CA ASP A 107 21.56 -12.45 -13.03
C ASP A 107 20.81 -11.31 -13.73
N ILE A 108 20.09 -10.47 -12.97
CA ILE A 108 19.47 -9.23 -13.47
C ILE A 108 20.56 -8.34 -14.03
N LYS A 109 20.41 -7.83 -15.25
CA LYS A 109 21.49 -7.07 -15.92
C LYS A 109 21.44 -5.58 -15.65
N ASP A 110 20.23 -5.02 -15.58
CA ASP A 110 20.02 -3.59 -15.49
C ASP A 110 18.76 -3.20 -14.70
N ALA A 111 18.57 -1.90 -14.51
CA ALA A 111 17.44 -1.37 -13.76
C ALA A 111 16.08 -1.61 -14.46
N ARG A 112 16.05 -1.85 -15.77
CA ARG A 112 14.83 -2.12 -16.54
C ARG A 112 14.34 -3.53 -16.24
N GLU A 113 15.25 -4.50 -16.26
CA GLU A 113 14.94 -5.88 -15.85
C GLU A 113 14.45 -5.91 -14.40
N LEU A 114 15.18 -5.24 -13.49
CA LEU A 114 14.76 -5.14 -12.09
C LEU A 114 13.37 -4.47 -11.97
N SER A 115 13.11 -3.40 -12.71
CA SER A 115 11.80 -2.72 -12.69
C SER A 115 10.65 -3.64 -13.09
N ALA A 116 10.85 -4.62 -13.98
CA ALA A 116 9.80 -5.59 -14.32
C ALA A 116 9.53 -6.53 -13.17
N ILE A 117 10.60 -6.99 -12.54
CA ILE A 117 10.57 -7.89 -11.41
C ILE A 117 9.91 -7.23 -10.19
N LEU A 118 10.26 -5.99 -9.86
CA LEU A 118 9.65 -5.25 -8.75
C LEU A 118 8.14 -5.00 -8.95
N GLU A 119 7.68 -4.83 -10.20
CA GLU A 119 6.25 -4.61 -10.49
C GLU A 119 5.40 -5.84 -10.18
N VAL A 120 6.02 -7.04 -10.24
CA VAL A 120 5.33 -8.31 -9.98
C VAL A 120 5.42 -8.77 -8.52
N PHE A 121 6.37 -8.25 -7.75
CA PHE A 121 6.55 -8.50 -6.31
C PHE A 121 5.54 -7.77 -5.40
N TYR A 122 4.28 -7.68 -5.85
CA TYR A 122 3.15 -7.25 -5.04
C TYR A 122 2.63 -8.47 -4.24
N LEU A 123 3.36 -8.90 -3.21
CA LEU A 123 3.01 -10.11 -2.47
C LEU A 123 2.48 -9.84 -1.06
N PRO A 124 1.25 -10.31 -0.75
CA PRO A 124 0.79 -10.37 0.62
C PRO A 124 1.36 -11.61 1.35
N LYS A 125 1.89 -11.37 2.56
CA LYS A 125 1.84 -12.25 3.75
C LYS A 125 2.95 -13.26 4.04
N VAL A 126 4.03 -13.38 3.26
CA VAL A 126 5.22 -14.10 3.75
C VAL A 126 6.35 -13.08 3.92
N LYS A 127 6.76 -12.87 5.17
CA LYS A 127 7.87 -11.99 5.57
C LYS A 127 9.18 -12.50 4.97
N LEU A 128 9.42 -12.24 3.69
CA LEU A 128 10.71 -12.45 3.05
C LEU A 128 11.63 -11.25 3.35
N HIS A 129 11.77 -10.89 4.64
CA HIS A 129 12.53 -9.71 5.04
C HIS A 129 13.97 -9.74 4.52
N THR A 130 14.61 -10.91 4.60
CA THR A 130 15.95 -11.17 4.08
C THR A 130 16.02 -11.00 2.56
N PHE A 131 14.97 -11.37 1.84
CA PHE A 131 14.89 -11.18 0.39
C PHE A 131 14.75 -9.70 0.02
N TYR A 132 13.89 -8.94 0.70
CA TYR A 132 13.72 -7.51 0.45
C TYR A 132 15.00 -6.73 0.76
N ALA A 133 15.67 -7.05 1.86
CA ALA A 133 16.98 -6.49 2.16
C ALA A 133 18.02 -6.87 1.10
N HIS A 134 17.98 -8.11 0.58
CA HIS A 134 18.86 -8.52 -0.52
C HIS A 134 18.59 -7.72 -1.81
N ILE A 135 17.33 -7.50 -2.17
CA ILE A 135 16.95 -6.60 -3.29
C ILE A 135 17.52 -5.20 -3.10
N VAL A 136 17.30 -4.60 -1.92
CA VAL A 136 17.78 -3.26 -1.61
C VAL A 136 19.31 -3.20 -1.72
N LYS A 137 20.02 -4.20 -1.19
CA LYS A 137 21.47 -4.32 -1.30
C LYS A 137 21.94 -4.40 -2.75
N GLU A 138 21.30 -5.19 -3.59
CA GLU A 138 21.64 -5.28 -5.02
C GLU A 138 21.39 -3.97 -5.76
N ILE A 139 20.29 -3.26 -5.45
CA ILE A 139 20.02 -1.93 -6.01
C ILE A 139 21.17 -0.97 -5.71
N MET A 140 21.60 -0.93 -4.44
CA MET A 140 22.65 -0.01 -3.97
C MET A 140 24.03 -0.38 -4.53
N ASN A 141 24.43 -1.65 -4.42
CA ASN A 141 25.76 -2.11 -4.83
C ASN A 141 25.99 -1.94 -6.33
N ARG A 142 24.96 -2.24 -7.13
CA ARG A 142 25.06 -2.27 -8.59
C ARG A 142 24.51 -1.01 -9.26
N LYS A 143 24.04 -0.05 -8.46
CA LYS A 143 23.43 1.22 -8.92
C LYS A 143 22.31 0.98 -9.94
N LEU A 144 21.44 0.01 -9.67
CA LEU A 144 20.29 -0.32 -10.52
C LEU A 144 19.19 0.73 -10.32
N PHE A 145 19.46 1.98 -10.70
CA PHE A 145 18.56 3.10 -10.44
C PHE A 145 17.58 3.33 -11.60
N PRO A 146 16.34 3.69 -11.29
CA PRO A 146 15.33 4.00 -12.31
C PRO A 146 15.71 5.27 -13.11
N ILE A 147 15.46 5.24 -14.42
CA ILE A 147 15.79 6.34 -15.34
C ILE A 147 14.58 6.95 -16.06
N ASN A 148 13.38 6.40 -15.85
CA ASN A 148 12.13 6.90 -16.44
C ASN A 148 10.93 6.69 -15.50
N ASN A 149 9.82 7.38 -15.80
CA ASN A 149 8.60 7.35 -14.98
C ASN A 149 8.08 5.94 -14.65
N ARG A 150 8.11 5.00 -15.61
CA ARG A 150 7.60 3.64 -15.37
C ARG A 150 8.46 2.88 -14.37
N MET A 151 9.78 3.08 -14.44
CA MET A 151 10.70 2.48 -13.48
C MET A 151 10.53 3.10 -12.11
N TRP A 152 10.46 4.44 -12.01
CA TRP A 152 10.19 5.11 -10.73
C TRP A 152 8.91 4.60 -10.07
N ILE A 153 7.83 4.47 -10.84
CA ILE A 153 6.57 3.87 -10.36
C ILE A 153 6.79 2.48 -9.78
N SER A 154 7.52 1.61 -10.48
CA SER A 154 7.73 0.24 -10.03
C SER A 154 8.51 0.18 -8.72
N TYR A 155 9.60 0.95 -8.62
CA TYR A 155 10.45 0.99 -7.43
C TYR A 155 9.70 1.54 -6.22
N PHE A 156 9.06 2.70 -6.34
CA PHE A 156 8.32 3.29 -5.22
C PHE A 156 7.09 2.47 -4.85
N ARG A 157 6.41 1.83 -5.82
CA ARG A 157 5.31 0.91 -5.51
C ARG A 157 5.81 -0.30 -4.74
N PHE A 158 6.93 -0.88 -5.12
CA PHE A 158 7.55 -2.00 -4.42
C PHE A 158 7.91 -1.62 -2.98
N LEU A 159 8.61 -0.51 -2.78
CA LEU A 159 8.98 -0.01 -1.46
C LEU A 159 7.74 0.26 -0.59
N GLY A 160 6.79 1.06 -1.10
CA GLY A 160 5.58 1.44 -0.37
C GLY A 160 4.65 0.28 -0.04
N SER A 161 4.44 -0.65 -0.99
CA SER A 161 3.49 -1.76 -0.79
C SER A 161 4.03 -2.82 0.17
N ASN A 162 5.36 -2.94 0.26
CA ASN A 162 6.05 -3.87 1.15
C ASN A 162 6.60 -3.19 2.42
N GLN A 163 6.31 -1.90 2.61
CA GLN A 163 6.70 -1.12 3.79
C GLN A 163 8.21 -1.20 4.04
N ILE A 164 9.01 -1.11 2.98
CA ILE A 164 10.46 -1.26 3.04
C ILE A 164 11.11 0.10 3.29
N PHE A 165 12.00 0.15 4.27
CA PHE A 165 12.85 1.30 4.54
C PHE A 165 14.33 0.90 4.56
N HIS A 166 15.15 1.73 3.92
CA HIS A 166 16.59 1.72 4.03
C HIS A 166 17.03 3.16 3.83
N LYS A 167 17.70 3.75 4.81
CA LYS A 167 17.96 5.19 4.84
C LYS A 167 18.75 5.64 3.61
N ASP A 168 19.89 4.99 3.33
CA ASP A 168 20.74 5.39 2.20
C ASP A 168 20.05 5.24 0.83
N LEU A 169 19.19 4.24 0.67
CA LEU A 169 18.40 4.08 -0.56
C LEU A 169 17.39 5.22 -0.72
N PHE A 170 16.67 5.59 0.35
CA PHE A 170 15.71 6.69 0.31
C PHE A 170 16.41 8.05 0.13
N ASP A 171 17.56 8.28 0.77
CA ASP A 171 18.40 9.47 0.57
C ASP A 171 18.85 9.57 -0.90
N THR A 172 19.32 8.47 -1.47
CA THR A 172 19.73 8.39 -2.88
C THR A 172 18.54 8.63 -3.82
N PHE A 173 17.40 8.00 -3.55
CA PHE A 173 16.20 8.14 -4.39
C PHE A 173 15.59 9.53 -4.29
N ALA A 174 15.60 10.16 -3.11
CA ALA A 174 15.15 11.54 -2.97
C ALA A 174 15.98 12.47 -3.86
N ASN A 175 17.32 12.36 -3.79
CA ASN A 175 18.22 13.17 -4.60
C ASN A 175 18.05 12.93 -6.11
N LEU A 176 18.11 11.66 -6.55
CA LEU A 176 18.00 11.29 -7.96
C LEU A 176 16.64 11.66 -8.54
N TYR A 177 15.56 11.43 -7.79
CA TYR A 177 14.21 11.73 -8.24
C TYR A 177 13.92 13.23 -8.25
N SER A 178 14.39 13.99 -7.26
CA SER A 178 14.32 15.47 -7.30
C SER A 178 15.01 16.03 -8.55
N THR A 179 16.23 15.58 -8.86
CA THR A 179 16.94 15.99 -10.08
C THR A 179 16.20 15.55 -11.36
N TYR A 180 15.56 14.38 -11.33
CA TYR A 180 14.74 13.91 -12.44
C TYR A 180 13.50 14.80 -12.66
N LEU A 181 12.81 15.20 -11.58
CA LEU A 181 11.65 16.07 -11.62
C LEU A 181 12.00 17.49 -12.07
N GLU A 182 13.09 18.08 -11.56
CA GLU A 182 13.54 19.43 -11.95
C GLU A 182 13.72 19.57 -13.47
N LYS A 183 14.23 18.53 -14.14
CA LYS A 183 14.40 18.51 -15.60
C LYS A 183 13.08 18.49 -16.37
N LEU A 184 11.98 18.12 -15.73
CA LEU A 184 10.67 17.92 -16.36
C LEU A 184 9.67 19.04 -16.06
N ILE A 185 9.98 19.97 -15.14
CA ILE A 185 9.04 20.96 -14.61
C ILE A 185 8.53 21.97 -15.66
N THR A 186 9.22 22.08 -16.79
CA THR A 186 8.84 22.96 -17.91
C THR A 186 8.06 22.25 -19.02
N SER A 187 7.76 20.96 -18.87
CA SER A 187 7.18 20.11 -19.92
C SER A 187 5.69 19.85 -19.72
N ASN A 188 4.98 19.53 -20.81
CA ASN A 188 3.63 18.97 -20.70
C ASN A 188 3.66 17.64 -19.93
N TYR A 189 3.01 17.61 -18.77
CA TYR A 189 3.06 16.46 -17.88
C TYR A 189 2.25 15.28 -18.41
N THR A 190 2.95 14.19 -18.73
CA THR A 190 2.27 12.93 -19.05
C THR A 190 1.58 12.36 -17.81
N ARG A 191 0.46 11.66 -18.01
CA ARG A 191 -0.23 10.94 -16.91
C ARG A 191 0.71 10.03 -16.12
N ILE A 192 1.66 9.37 -16.80
CA ILE A 192 2.62 8.45 -16.17
C ILE A 192 3.58 9.20 -15.23
N LEU A 193 4.02 10.41 -15.59
CA LEU A 193 4.82 11.26 -14.69
C LEU A 193 4.02 11.64 -13.44
N LEU A 194 2.76 12.06 -13.61
CA LEU A 194 1.91 12.43 -12.47
C LEU A 194 1.65 11.23 -11.55
N GLU A 195 1.46 10.03 -12.12
CA GLU A 195 1.36 8.78 -11.36
C GLU A 195 2.67 8.45 -10.62
N SER A 196 3.84 8.69 -11.22
CA SER A 196 5.13 8.48 -10.54
C SER A 196 5.29 9.41 -9.35
N ILE A 197 4.92 10.69 -9.49
CA ILE A 197 4.92 11.67 -8.41
C ILE A 197 4.02 11.21 -7.26
N ALA A 198 2.76 10.86 -7.55
CA ALA A 198 1.82 10.42 -6.52
C ALA A 198 2.20 9.10 -5.83
N ILE A 199 2.87 8.18 -6.53
CA ILE A 199 3.36 6.93 -5.92
C ILE A 199 4.62 7.19 -5.09
N SER A 200 5.51 8.07 -5.56
CA SER A 200 6.70 8.45 -4.81
C SER A 200 6.34 9.16 -3.50
N SER A 201 5.45 10.16 -3.54
CA SER A 201 5.02 10.89 -2.34
C SER A 201 4.45 9.93 -1.30
N TRP A 202 3.60 9.00 -1.73
CA TRP A 202 3.01 7.96 -0.90
C TRP A 202 4.07 7.02 -0.30
N ALA A 203 5.02 6.54 -1.09
CA ALA A 203 6.06 5.63 -0.62
C ALA A 203 6.97 6.32 0.43
N PHE A 204 7.41 7.55 0.15
CA PHE A 204 8.18 8.36 1.10
C PHE A 204 7.38 8.63 2.38
N ALA A 205 6.12 9.03 2.24
CA ALA A 205 5.21 9.30 3.36
C ALA A 205 5.10 8.12 4.33
N ILE A 206 4.81 6.94 3.80
CA ILE A 206 4.55 5.73 4.59
C ILE A 206 5.83 5.09 5.13
N CYS A 207 6.89 5.00 4.34
CA CYS A 207 8.05 4.17 4.67
C CYS A 207 9.18 4.94 5.35
N ALA A 208 9.25 6.25 5.18
CA ALA A 208 10.29 7.07 5.82
C ALA A 208 9.70 8.16 6.74
N PRO A 209 8.68 7.88 7.58
CA PRO A 209 7.89 8.89 8.29
C PRO A 209 8.72 9.88 9.10
N ASN A 210 9.85 9.44 9.66
CA ASN A 210 10.70 10.24 10.54
C ASN A 210 11.90 10.88 9.81
N VAL A 211 11.96 10.79 8.48
CA VAL A 211 13.03 11.40 7.67
C VAL A 211 12.45 12.51 6.80
N ASN A 212 13.10 13.66 6.85
CA ASN A 212 12.67 14.86 6.13
C ASN A 212 13.36 14.96 4.77
N TYR A 213 12.58 15.14 3.71
CA TYR A 213 13.05 15.34 2.35
C TYR A 213 12.47 16.63 1.75
N PRO A 214 12.76 17.82 2.33
CA PRO A 214 12.08 19.06 2.00
C PRO A 214 12.15 19.39 0.50
N ARG A 215 13.35 19.34 -0.10
CA ARG A 215 13.54 19.55 -1.54
C ARG A 215 12.63 18.67 -2.41
N LEU A 216 12.44 17.40 -2.06
CA LEU A 216 11.57 16.51 -2.81
C LEU A 216 10.11 16.92 -2.67
N PHE A 217 9.65 17.19 -1.44
CA PHE A 217 8.26 17.55 -1.20
C PHE A 217 7.90 18.94 -1.73
N ASP A 218 8.83 19.90 -1.72
CA ASP A 218 8.66 21.22 -2.36
C ASP A 218 8.46 21.08 -3.87
N LEU A 219 9.25 20.23 -4.53
CA LEU A 219 9.05 19.92 -5.94
C LEU A 219 7.68 19.27 -6.17
N ILE A 220 7.29 18.30 -5.36
CA ILE A 220 5.99 17.61 -5.47
C ILE A 220 4.83 18.61 -5.35
N LEU A 221 4.91 19.56 -4.42
CA LEU A 221 3.95 20.66 -4.27
C LEU A 221 3.87 21.54 -5.51
N GLU A 222 4.99 21.85 -6.16
CA GLU A 222 4.97 22.63 -7.40
C GLU A 222 4.18 21.92 -8.51
N TYR A 223 4.30 20.60 -8.61
CA TYR A 223 3.55 19.80 -9.58
C TYR A 223 2.04 19.81 -9.33
N THR A 224 1.57 19.92 -8.08
CA THR A 224 0.12 19.85 -7.79
C THR A 224 -0.67 20.95 -8.48
N LYS A 225 -0.05 22.11 -8.72
CA LYS A 225 -0.65 23.24 -9.45
C LYS A 225 -1.13 22.89 -10.86
N SER A 226 -0.56 21.86 -11.46
CA SER A 226 -0.87 21.44 -12.84
C SER A 226 -1.67 20.14 -12.94
N ILE A 227 -1.96 19.48 -11.82
CA ILE A 227 -2.63 18.17 -11.82
C ILE A 227 -4.14 18.36 -11.91
N LYS A 228 -4.73 17.84 -13.00
CA LYS A 228 -6.18 17.81 -13.20
C LYS A 228 -6.85 16.50 -12.79
N ASN A 229 -6.07 15.47 -12.46
CA ASN A 229 -6.60 14.16 -12.09
C ASN A 229 -6.82 14.08 -10.58
N ASP A 230 -8.07 13.99 -10.17
CA ASP A 230 -8.48 14.02 -8.76
C ASP A 230 -7.87 12.88 -7.93
N THR A 231 -7.76 11.67 -8.48
CA THR A 231 -7.19 10.52 -7.77
C THR A 231 -5.69 10.69 -7.50
N ILE A 232 -4.96 11.25 -8.47
CA ILE A 232 -3.53 11.54 -8.33
C ILE A 232 -3.34 12.64 -7.28
N LEU A 233 -4.12 13.71 -7.38
CA LEU A 233 -4.03 14.86 -6.48
C LEU A 233 -4.36 14.47 -5.03
N LEU A 234 -5.46 13.75 -4.83
CA LEU A 234 -5.86 13.24 -3.52
C LEU A 234 -4.77 12.38 -2.88
N ARG A 235 -4.10 11.52 -3.65
CA ARG A 235 -2.99 10.71 -3.14
C ARG A 235 -1.81 11.57 -2.70
N ILE A 236 -1.48 12.62 -3.46
CA ILE A 236 -0.39 13.54 -3.10
C ILE A 236 -0.75 14.27 -1.81
N PHE A 237 -1.93 14.88 -1.73
CA PHE A 237 -2.39 15.59 -0.53
C PHE A 237 -2.46 14.69 0.70
N TRP A 238 -2.92 13.44 0.53
CA TRP A 238 -2.93 12.48 1.62
C TRP A 238 -1.51 12.10 2.07
N SER A 239 -0.55 12.04 1.13
CA SER A 239 0.85 11.81 1.45
C SER A 239 1.48 12.98 2.21
N LEU A 240 1.10 14.22 1.87
CA LEU A 240 1.48 15.43 2.61
C LEU A 240 0.89 15.43 4.04
N ALA A 241 -0.38 15.03 4.20
CA ALA A 241 -1.01 14.86 5.51
C ALA A 241 -0.30 13.79 6.37
N ILE A 242 0.04 12.65 5.77
CA ILE A 242 0.85 11.62 6.43
C ILE A 242 2.21 12.17 6.87
N LYS A 243 2.85 12.98 6.02
CA LYS A 243 4.14 13.61 6.32
C LYS A 243 4.08 14.81 7.24
N ASP A 244 2.91 15.38 7.42
CA ASP A 244 2.75 16.65 8.11
C ASP A 244 3.59 17.79 7.47
N TYR A 245 3.60 17.85 6.12
CA TYR A 245 4.45 18.75 5.35
C TYR A 245 3.64 19.60 4.37
N GLY A 246 3.86 20.91 4.36
CA GLY A 246 3.32 21.85 3.37
C GLY A 246 1.79 21.84 3.27
N LEU A 247 1.09 21.60 4.38
CA LEU A 247 -0.38 21.56 4.42
C LEU A 247 -0.99 22.93 4.16
N GLU A 248 -0.28 23.99 4.55
CA GLU A 248 -0.58 25.39 4.29
C GLU A 248 -0.54 25.76 2.80
N HIS A 249 0.09 24.94 1.97
CA HIS A 249 0.17 25.12 0.52
C HIS A 249 -0.93 24.37 -0.24
N ILE A 250 -1.77 23.59 0.45
CA ILE A 250 -2.92 22.93 -0.16
C ILE A 250 -4.04 23.97 -0.34
N ASP A 251 -4.44 24.19 -1.60
CA ASP A 251 -5.55 25.09 -1.93
C ASP A 251 -6.87 24.53 -1.38
N VAL A 252 -7.50 25.30 -0.47
CA VAL A 252 -8.76 24.95 0.19
C VAL A 252 -9.92 24.86 -0.79
N GLY A 253 -9.97 25.75 -1.80
CA GLY A 253 -11.01 25.72 -2.84
C GLY A 253 -10.88 24.50 -3.74
N LEU A 254 -9.65 24.05 -4.02
CA LEU A 254 -9.40 22.80 -4.72
C LEU A 254 -9.82 21.58 -3.90
N MET A 255 -9.60 21.59 -2.58
CA MET A 255 -10.11 20.55 -1.68
C MET A 255 -11.64 20.49 -1.67
N GLU A 256 -12.30 21.65 -1.65
CA GLU A 256 -13.76 21.72 -1.76
C GLU A 256 -14.27 21.09 -3.07
N GLN A 257 -13.66 21.44 -4.21
CA GLN A 257 -14.00 20.86 -5.51
C GLN A 257 -13.78 19.33 -5.55
N LEU A 258 -12.72 18.84 -4.90
CA LEU A 258 -12.46 17.39 -4.81
C LEU A 258 -13.58 16.69 -4.04
N ILE A 259 -14.01 17.25 -2.91
CA ILE A 259 -15.09 16.68 -2.08
C ILE A 259 -16.40 16.62 -2.87
N ASP A 260 -16.72 17.68 -3.63
CA ASP A 260 -17.93 17.75 -4.47
C ASP A 260 -17.96 16.65 -5.52
N LYS A 261 -16.83 16.44 -6.19
CA LYS A 261 -16.70 15.36 -7.16
C LYS A 261 -16.80 13.99 -6.49
N LEU A 262 -16.15 13.77 -5.35
CA LEU A 262 -16.19 12.50 -4.64
C LEU A 262 -17.61 12.13 -4.19
N ASN A 263 -18.40 13.11 -3.77
CA ASN A 263 -19.80 12.93 -3.38
C ASN A 263 -20.69 12.45 -4.55
N SER A 264 -20.37 12.86 -5.77
CA SER A 264 -21.14 12.45 -6.96
C SER A 264 -21.01 10.96 -7.33
N TYR A 265 -20.05 10.25 -6.74
CA TYR A 265 -19.78 8.84 -7.03
C TYR A 265 -20.15 7.96 -5.83
N THR A 266 -21.11 7.07 -6.03
CA THR A 266 -21.67 6.18 -5.00
C THR A 266 -20.67 5.22 -4.34
N ASP A 267 -19.49 5.00 -4.94
CA ASP A 267 -18.51 3.99 -4.50
C ASP A 267 -17.17 4.57 -3.99
N ASN A 268 -17.13 5.87 -3.67
CA ASN A 268 -15.88 6.57 -3.34
C ASN A 268 -15.59 6.71 -1.83
N LYS A 269 -16.18 5.87 -0.96
CA LYS A 269 -16.06 5.98 0.51
C LYS A 269 -14.62 6.15 1.00
N ARG A 270 -13.70 5.34 0.47
CA ARG A 270 -12.27 5.40 0.84
C ARG A 270 -11.62 6.73 0.44
N SER A 271 -11.92 7.21 -0.76
CA SER A 271 -11.41 8.49 -1.26
C SER A 271 -11.96 9.65 -0.45
N LEU A 272 -13.24 9.60 -0.08
CA LEU A 272 -13.86 10.61 0.78
C LEU A 272 -13.23 10.62 2.19
N TYR A 273 -12.99 9.43 2.77
CA TYR A 273 -12.28 9.34 4.05
C TYR A 273 -10.83 9.85 3.95
N GLN A 274 -10.13 9.62 2.84
CA GLN A 274 -8.81 10.22 2.60
C GLN A 274 -8.89 11.75 2.58
N ALA A 275 -9.86 12.33 1.85
CA ALA A 275 -10.10 13.77 1.84
C ALA A 275 -10.37 14.31 3.25
N TYR A 276 -11.20 13.60 4.02
CA TYR A 276 -11.51 13.95 5.39
C TYR A 276 -10.27 13.94 6.30
N THR A 277 -9.42 12.92 6.24
CA THR A 277 -8.18 12.88 7.03
C THR A 277 -7.16 13.96 6.63
N ILE A 278 -7.17 14.41 5.36
CA ILE A 278 -6.39 15.59 4.94
C ILE A 278 -6.91 16.84 5.64
N LEU A 279 -8.23 17.07 5.63
CA LEU A 279 -8.84 18.23 6.28
C LEU A 279 -8.58 18.24 7.79
N LEU A 280 -8.67 17.09 8.46
CA LEU A 280 -8.33 17.00 9.89
C LEU A 280 -6.87 17.36 10.15
N ALA A 281 -5.94 16.91 9.29
CA ALA A 281 -4.54 17.28 9.39
C ALA A 281 -4.35 18.80 9.18
N MET A 282 -5.00 19.39 8.18
CA MET A 282 -4.98 20.84 7.94
C MET A 282 -5.54 21.63 9.14
N LYS A 283 -6.68 21.21 9.70
CA LYS A 283 -7.29 21.79 10.90
C LYS A 283 -6.33 21.71 12.09
N SER A 284 -5.63 20.60 12.29
CA SER A 284 -4.64 20.44 13.37
C SER A 284 -3.46 21.40 13.26
N LYS A 285 -3.21 21.97 12.06
CA LYS A 285 -2.22 23.03 11.80
C LYS A 285 -2.78 24.45 11.92
N GLY A 286 -4.04 24.60 12.31
CA GLY A 286 -4.68 25.91 12.42
C GLY A 286 -5.12 26.50 11.09
N ILE A 287 -5.19 25.69 10.02
CA ILE A 287 -5.74 26.13 8.73
C ILE A 287 -7.27 26.15 8.85
N ASP A 288 -7.89 27.25 8.44
CA ASP A 288 -9.35 27.41 8.51
C ASP A 288 -10.05 26.55 7.44
N VAL A 289 -10.41 25.33 7.83
CA VAL A 289 -11.17 24.37 7.02
C VAL A 289 -12.38 23.81 7.76
N GLU A 290 -12.83 24.45 8.85
CA GLU A 290 -13.86 23.92 9.74
C GLU A 290 -15.14 23.57 8.99
N LYS A 291 -15.60 24.47 8.11
CA LYS A 291 -16.80 24.26 7.29
C LYS A 291 -16.67 23.03 6.38
N LEU A 292 -15.49 22.80 5.81
CA LEU A 292 -15.24 21.64 4.95
C LEU A 292 -15.14 20.35 5.75
N VAL A 293 -14.52 20.39 6.94
CA VAL A 293 -14.48 19.25 7.87
C VAL A 293 -15.89 18.81 8.20
N GLU A 294 -16.75 19.74 8.60
CA GLU A 294 -18.15 19.47 8.96
C GLU A 294 -18.96 18.93 7.79
N ARG A 295 -18.81 19.55 6.62
CA ARG A 295 -19.45 19.08 5.38
C ARG A 295 -19.03 17.66 5.03
N CYS A 296 -17.72 17.39 4.99
CA CYS A 296 -17.18 16.08 4.64
C CYS A 296 -17.57 15.00 5.67
N ARG A 297 -17.62 15.38 6.96
CA ARG A 297 -18.13 14.53 8.04
C ARG A 297 -19.60 14.16 7.84
N GLY A 298 -20.45 15.12 7.46
CA GLY A 298 -21.85 14.87 7.11
C GLY A 298 -21.97 13.85 5.98
N LEU A 299 -21.22 14.04 4.89
CA LEU A 299 -21.22 13.12 3.75
C LEU A 299 -20.78 11.69 4.14
N LEU A 300 -19.79 11.55 5.04
CA LEU A 300 -19.35 10.24 5.54
C LEU A 300 -20.42 9.54 6.39
N ARG A 301 -21.19 10.31 7.18
CA ARG A 301 -22.32 9.77 7.96
C ARG A 301 -23.46 9.34 7.06
N ASP A 302 -23.78 10.10 6.01
CA ASP A 302 -24.86 9.77 5.07
C ASP A 302 -24.62 8.44 4.33
N ILE A 303 -23.36 8.00 4.22
CA ILE A 303 -22.98 6.71 3.62
C ILE A 303 -22.73 5.60 4.67
N ASN A 304 -23.14 5.83 5.92
CA ASN A 304 -22.98 4.95 7.09
C ASN A 304 -21.55 4.41 7.22
N TYR A 305 -20.55 5.30 7.13
CA TYR A 305 -19.15 4.88 7.19
C TYR A 305 -18.80 4.19 8.52
N ASP A 306 -19.41 4.63 9.62
CA ASP A 306 -19.24 4.14 10.99
C ASP A 306 -19.91 2.79 11.28
N GLU A 307 -20.82 2.32 10.43
CA GLU A 307 -21.51 1.03 10.63
C GLU A 307 -20.78 -0.18 9.99
N GLN A 308 -19.73 0.06 9.17
CA GLN A 308 -19.23 -0.97 8.23
C GLN A 308 -18.04 -1.82 8.70
N PHE A 309 -17.56 -1.70 9.94
CA PHE A 309 -16.32 -2.38 10.36
C PHE A 309 -16.40 -3.01 11.76
N ASN A 310 -17.25 -4.03 11.93
CA ASN A 310 -17.39 -4.75 13.21
C ASN A 310 -16.65 -6.09 13.28
N LYS A 311 -15.55 -6.27 12.54
CA LYS A 311 -14.77 -7.51 12.65
C LYS A 311 -13.60 -7.36 13.61
N VAL A 312 -13.91 -7.48 14.90
CA VAL A 312 -12.92 -7.60 15.98
C VAL A 312 -11.98 -8.78 15.69
N SER A 313 -10.71 -8.47 15.49
CA SER A 313 -9.61 -9.40 15.30
C SER A 313 -9.35 -10.24 16.56
N LYS A 314 -8.69 -11.38 16.38
CA LYS A 314 -8.31 -12.27 17.49
C LYS A 314 -7.42 -11.55 18.52
N SER A 315 -6.48 -10.73 18.05
CA SER A 315 -5.58 -9.96 18.92
C SER A 315 -6.33 -8.89 19.72
N GLN A 316 -7.25 -8.14 19.11
CA GLN A 316 -8.08 -7.17 19.85
C GLN A 316 -8.93 -7.85 20.94
N ARG A 317 -9.48 -9.05 20.67
CA ARG A 317 -10.19 -9.83 21.70
C ARG A 317 -9.29 -10.22 22.86
N TYR A 318 -8.05 -10.66 22.60
CA TYR A 318 -7.12 -10.98 23.68
C TYR A 318 -6.80 -9.77 24.55
N VAL A 319 -6.60 -8.59 23.95
CA VAL A 319 -6.40 -7.36 24.71
C VAL A 319 -7.65 -7.03 25.52
N SER A 320 -8.84 -7.16 24.95
CA SER A 320 -10.11 -6.98 25.65
C SER A 320 -10.25 -7.92 26.86
N ASP A 321 -9.88 -9.20 26.72
CA ASP A 321 -9.91 -10.18 27.81
C ASP A 321 -8.93 -9.80 28.94
N VAL A 322 -7.73 -9.32 28.58
CA VAL A 322 -6.74 -8.81 29.55
C VAL A 322 -7.32 -7.62 30.32
N LEU A 323 -7.90 -6.64 29.62
CA LEU A 323 -8.52 -5.48 30.24
C LEU A 323 -9.67 -5.87 31.18
N ALA A 324 -10.49 -6.84 30.78
CA ALA A 324 -11.58 -7.35 31.61
C ALA A 324 -11.05 -8.00 32.91
N ARG A 325 -9.98 -8.81 32.84
CA ARG A 325 -9.33 -9.39 34.03
C ARG A 325 -8.71 -8.33 34.94
N LEU A 326 -8.13 -7.28 34.35
CA LEU A 326 -7.61 -6.12 35.07
C LEU A 326 -8.72 -5.17 35.57
N ARG A 327 -10.00 -5.50 35.34
CA ARG A 327 -11.17 -4.69 35.71
C ARG A 327 -11.14 -3.27 35.13
N VAL A 328 -10.60 -3.12 33.92
CA VAL A 328 -10.58 -1.86 33.17
C VAL A 328 -11.81 -1.81 32.24
N PRO A 329 -12.78 -0.89 32.48
CA PRO A 329 -13.93 -0.72 31.61
C PRO A 329 -13.49 -0.24 30.22
N HIS A 330 -13.95 -0.89 29.16
CA HIS A 330 -13.55 -0.57 27.79
C HIS A 330 -14.64 -0.93 26.77
N LYS A 331 -14.50 -0.40 25.54
CA LYS A 331 -15.32 -0.72 24.37
C LYS A 331 -14.44 -1.08 23.19
N LEU A 332 -14.84 -2.09 22.41
CA LEU A 332 -14.17 -2.50 21.17
C LEU A 332 -14.72 -1.71 19.97
N GLU A 333 -13.89 -1.51 18.94
CA GLU A 333 -14.28 -0.98 17.61
C GLU A 333 -15.18 0.26 17.70
N THR A 334 -14.66 1.31 18.34
CA THR A 334 -15.41 2.54 18.59
C THR A 334 -14.95 3.63 17.63
N PHE A 335 -15.88 4.43 17.11
CA PHE A 335 -15.54 5.65 16.37
C PHE A 335 -15.52 6.87 17.31
N THR A 336 -14.56 7.76 17.10
CA THR A 336 -14.57 9.10 17.72
C THR A 336 -15.66 9.98 17.09
N ASP A 337 -15.96 11.12 17.71
CA ASP A 337 -16.82 12.16 17.10
C ASP A 337 -16.30 12.67 15.74
N SER A 338 -14.98 12.58 15.53
CA SER A 338 -14.30 12.86 14.26
C SER A 338 -14.15 11.64 13.36
N LEU A 339 -14.98 10.60 13.51
CA LEU A 339 -15.02 9.41 12.65
C LEU A 339 -13.68 8.65 12.47
N ILE A 340 -12.74 8.81 13.40
CA ILE A 340 -11.53 7.98 13.47
C ILE A 340 -11.90 6.70 14.22
N SER A 341 -11.63 5.54 13.64
CA SER A 341 -11.85 4.27 14.32
C SER A 341 -10.80 4.05 15.40
N ILE A 342 -11.19 3.47 16.52
CA ILE A 342 -10.34 3.08 17.64
C ILE A 342 -10.59 1.59 17.90
N ASP A 343 -9.51 0.81 17.95
CA ASP A 343 -9.61 -0.63 18.20
C ASP A 343 -10.23 -0.92 19.57
N ILE A 344 -9.76 -0.23 20.62
CA ILE A 344 -10.28 -0.33 21.98
C ILE A 344 -10.26 1.05 22.66
N ALA A 345 -11.43 1.51 23.11
CA ALA A 345 -11.60 2.79 23.80
C ALA A 345 -11.81 2.59 25.30
N ILE A 346 -11.09 3.36 26.12
CA ILE A 346 -11.27 3.46 27.57
C ILE A 346 -11.59 4.92 27.88
N CYS A 347 -12.71 5.17 28.55
CA CYS A 347 -13.13 6.51 28.96
C CYS A 347 -13.42 6.53 30.45
N GLY A 348 -12.79 7.43 31.20
CA GLY A 348 -12.97 7.56 32.64
C GLY A 348 -12.36 8.84 33.19
N GLU A 349 -12.99 9.43 34.21
CA GLU A 349 -12.52 10.64 34.90
C GLU A 349 -12.06 11.77 33.95
N SER A 350 -12.83 11.99 32.87
CA SER A 350 -12.56 12.97 31.80
C SER A 350 -11.39 12.64 30.86
N GLU A 351 -10.69 11.53 31.05
CA GLU A 351 -9.67 11.03 30.12
C GLU A 351 -10.31 10.14 29.04
N LYS A 352 -9.81 10.27 27.81
CA LYS A 352 -10.13 9.41 26.67
C LYS A 352 -8.85 8.70 26.25
N ILE A 353 -8.85 7.37 26.27
CA ILE A 353 -7.67 6.56 25.96
C ILE A 353 -8.02 5.62 24.82
N ALA A 354 -7.21 5.64 23.77
CA ALA A 354 -7.30 4.77 22.61
C ALA A 354 -6.16 3.75 22.67
N ILE A 355 -6.49 2.47 22.70
CA ILE A 355 -5.51 1.39 22.53
C ILE A 355 -5.62 0.91 21.09
N GLU A 356 -4.51 0.98 20.36
CA GLU A 356 -4.36 0.54 18.97
C GLU A 356 -3.58 -0.78 18.94
N VAL A 357 -4.20 -1.84 18.42
CA VAL A 357 -3.61 -3.18 18.34
C VAL A 357 -2.97 -3.34 16.96
N ASP A 358 -1.79 -2.76 16.83
CA ASP A 358 -1.06 -2.60 15.59
C ASP A 358 -0.60 -3.96 15.04
N GLY A 359 -1.23 -4.42 13.96
CA GLY A 359 -0.82 -5.63 13.25
C GLY A 359 0.48 -5.44 12.45
N PRO A 360 1.02 -6.48 11.79
CA PRO A 360 2.28 -6.39 11.03
C PRO A 360 2.31 -5.28 9.96
N TYR A 361 1.15 -4.90 9.41
CA TYR A 361 1.02 -3.83 8.42
C TYR A 361 1.17 -2.41 8.99
N HIS A 362 1.26 -2.27 10.30
CA HIS A 362 1.47 -0.99 10.97
C HIS A 362 2.96 -0.69 11.14
N TYR A 363 3.83 -1.62 10.76
CA TYR A 363 5.26 -1.53 10.94
C TYR A 363 6.01 -1.59 9.60
N ILE A 364 7.12 -0.88 9.56
CA ILE A 364 8.06 -0.79 8.45
C ILE A 364 9.10 -1.89 8.64
N LEU A 365 9.49 -2.55 7.55
CA LEU A 365 10.70 -3.35 7.50
C LEU A 365 11.90 -2.43 7.30
N ASN A 366 12.69 -2.24 8.35
CA ASN A 366 13.98 -1.57 8.22
C ASN A 366 15.03 -2.59 7.73
N CYS A 367 15.49 -2.47 6.49
CA CYS A 367 16.46 -3.39 5.89
C CYS A 367 17.90 -3.20 6.42
N GLU A 368 18.20 -2.11 7.13
CA GLU A 368 19.53 -1.88 7.73
C GLU A 368 19.66 -2.65 9.05
N THR A 369 18.63 -2.61 9.89
CA THR A 369 18.62 -3.25 11.22
C THR A 369 17.88 -4.58 11.23
N MET A 370 17.13 -4.90 10.17
CA MET A 370 16.13 -5.98 10.13
C MET A 370 15.04 -5.86 11.21
N ASP A 371 14.93 -4.68 11.83
CA ASP A 371 13.94 -4.37 12.86
C ASP A 371 12.60 -3.98 12.22
N THR A 372 11.50 -4.37 12.87
CA THR A 372 10.14 -3.98 12.52
C THR A 372 9.47 -3.17 13.61
N SER A 373 10.22 -2.41 14.40
CA SER A 373 9.67 -1.52 15.45
C SER A 373 9.15 -0.19 14.90
N MET A 374 9.64 0.24 13.73
CA MET A 374 9.28 1.54 13.15
C MET A 374 7.84 1.51 12.62
N ARG A 375 6.97 2.37 13.14
CA ARG A 375 5.58 2.46 12.69
C ARG A 375 5.47 3.17 11.34
N THR A 376 4.50 2.75 10.52
CA THR A 376 4.22 3.39 9.23
C THR A 376 3.73 4.82 9.38
N GLY A 377 3.91 5.63 8.33
CA GLY A 377 3.36 6.99 8.30
C GLY A 377 1.85 7.05 8.49
N THR A 378 1.10 6.06 7.99
CA THR A 378 -0.36 5.98 8.20
C THR A 378 -0.75 5.74 9.66
N THR A 379 0.00 4.88 10.36
CA THR A 379 -0.18 4.65 11.81
C THR A 379 0.11 5.94 12.60
N LEU A 380 1.18 6.64 12.24
CA LEU A 380 1.56 7.90 12.87
C LEU A 380 0.56 9.02 12.58
N LEU A 381 -0.01 9.08 11.38
CA LEU A 381 -1.09 10.02 11.06
C LEU A 381 -2.30 9.78 11.97
N LYS A 382 -2.77 8.52 12.06
CA LYS A 382 -3.91 8.16 12.93
C LYS A 382 -3.65 8.57 14.38
N GLU A 383 -2.48 8.27 14.90
CA GLU A 383 -2.08 8.68 16.25
C GLU A 383 -2.11 10.20 16.43
N ARG A 384 -1.55 10.98 15.49
CA ARG A 384 -1.59 12.45 15.56
C ARG A 384 -3.00 12.99 15.58
N LEU A 385 -3.89 12.46 14.74
CA LEU A 385 -5.28 12.88 14.67
C LEU A 385 -6.05 12.53 15.96
N LEU A 386 -5.84 11.34 16.52
CA LEU A 386 -6.42 10.97 17.82
C LEU A 386 -5.92 11.89 18.93
N LYS A 387 -4.61 12.18 18.96
CA LYS A 387 -4.03 13.10 19.94
C LYS A 387 -4.55 14.53 19.81
N SER A 388 -4.74 15.04 18.59
CA SER A 388 -5.36 16.36 18.38
C SER A 388 -6.80 16.41 18.86
N ASP A 389 -7.50 15.27 18.89
CA ASP A 389 -8.85 15.12 19.42
C ASP A 389 -8.89 14.85 20.95
N GLY A 390 -7.74 14.99 21.62
CA GLY A 390 -7.61 14.86 23.07
C GLY A 390 -7.52 13.43 23.57
N TRP A 391 -7.20 12.45 22.71
CA TRP A 391 -7.01 11.07 23.13
C TRP A 391 -5.55 10.80 23.56
N ILE A 392 -5.41 10.05 24.64
CA ILE A 392 -4.16 9.37 24.99
C ILE A 392 -4.08 8.11 24.13
N VAL A 393 -3.04 7.96 23.31
CA VAL A 393 -2.91 6.82 22.39
C VAL A 393 -1.85 5.85 22.91
N ILE A 394 -2.24 4.59 23.08
CA ILE A 394 -1.37 3.47 23.46
C ILE A 394 -1.32 2.51 22.28
N SER A 395 -0.16 2.38 21.65
CA SER A 395 0.08 1.39 20.59
C SER A 395 0.63 0.11 21.21
N THR A 396 0.08 -1.04 20.82
CA THR A 396 0.55 -2.35 21.25
C THR A 396 0.68 -3.30 20.06
N PRO A 397 1.73 -4.15 20.00
CA PRO A 397 1.86 -5.19 18.98
C PRO A 397 0.72 -6.21 19.06
N PRO A 398 0.52 -7.04 18.01
CA PRO A 398 -0.54 -8.01 18.02
C PRO A 398 -0.19 -9.14 19.00
N VAL A 399 -1.13 -9.48 19.88
CA VAL A 399 -0.96 -10.60 20.82
C VAL A 399 -1.11 -11.93 20.08
N THR A 400 -0.11 -12.80 20.23
CA THR A 400 -0.16 -14.22 19.87
C THR A 400 0.09 -15.05 21.12
N LEU A 401 -0.89 -15.86 21.53
CA LEU A 401 -0.70 -16.89 22.55
C LEU A 401 -0.26 -18.18 21.86
N ASP A 402 0.77 -18.81 22.40
CA ASP A 402 1.25 -20.14 22.01
C ASP A 402 0.45 -21.22 22.78
N ASP A 403 0.70 -22.50 22.49
CA ASP A 403 -0.08 -23.62 23.08
C ASP A 403 0.09 -23.78 24.62
N ARG A 404 0.93 -22.97 25.28
CA ARG A 404 1.17 -23.01 26.75
C ARG A 404 0.43 -21.90 27.49
N VAL A 405 -0.90 -21.99 27.46
CA VAL A 405 -1.84 -20.91 27.73
C VAL A 405 -1.72 -20.23 29.12
N ASP A 406 -1.57 -20.97 30.23
CA ASP A 406 -1.70 -20.36 31.57
C ASP A 406 -0.51 -19.50 32.03
N VAL A 407 0.72 -19.95 31.75
CA VAL A 407 1.95 -19.19 32.07
C VAL A 407 2.05 -17.93 31.21
N GLU A 408 1.46 -17.96 30.01
CA GLU A 408 1.44 -16.83 29.09
C GLU A 408 0.40 -15.78 29.48
N ILE A 409 -0.76 -16.17 30.03
CA ILE A 409 -1.80 -15.23 30.46
C ILE A 409 -1.31 -14.31 31.59
N SER A 410 -0.72 -14.85 32.66
CA SER A 410 -0.25 -14.01 33.77
C SER A 410 0.86 -13.04 33.36
N LYS A 411 1.76 -13.46 32.46
CA LYS A 411 2.81 -12.61 31.88
C LYS A 411 2.20 -11.51 31.01
N LEU A 412 1.22 -11.86 30.18
CA LEU A 412 0.50 -10.91 29.33
C LEU A 412 -0.24 -9.87 30.17
N ASP A 413 -0.95 -10.30 31.22
CA ASP A 413 -1.68 -9.41 32.13
C ASP A 413 -0.72 -8.43 32.82
N ASN A 414 0.42 -8.90 33.31
CA ASN A 414 1.45 -8.05 33.91
C ASN A 414 2.07 -7.08 32.88
N ALA A 415 2.34 -7.54 31.66
CA ALA A 415 2.86 -6.69 30.59
C ALA A 415 1.89 -5.55 30.25
N TYR A 416 0.60 -5.86 30.11
CA TYR A 416 -0.43 -4.84 29.85
C TYR A 416 -0.67 -3.94 31.07
N ARG A 417 -0.68 -4.47 32.29
CA ARG A 417 -0.76 -3.65 33.51
C ARG A 417 0.37 -2.61 33.53
N ASN A 418 1.60 -3.03 33.26
CA ASN A 418 2.74 -2.11 33.19
C ASN A 418 2.60 -1.11 32.04
N LEU A 419 2.13 -1.54 30.86
CA LEU A 419 1.88 -0.66 29.73
C LEU A 419 0.85 0.43 30.08
N LEU A 420 -0.25 0.04 30.73
CA LEU A 420 -1.34 0.95 31.12
C LEU A 420 -0.92 1.93 32.22
N LEU A 421 -0.17 1.49 33.22
CA LEU A 421 0.39 2.36 34.27
C LEU A 421 1.37 3.40 33.69
N ASN A 422 2.18 3.00 32.72
CA ASN A 422 3.15 3.87 32.06
C ASN A 422 2.57 4.69 30.89
N SER A 423 1.25 4.67 30.69
CA SER A 423 0.59 5.40 29.59
C SER A 423 0.53 6.92 29.80
N GLY A 424 0.81 7.39 31.02
CA GLY A 424 0.62 8.78 31.42
C GLY A 424 -0.81 9.15 31.83
N SER A 425 -1.76 8.21 31.75
CA SER A 425 -3.14 8.40 32.23
C SER A 425 -3.21 8.41 33.76
N LYS A 426 -3.81 9.45 34.34
CA LYS A 426 -4.06 9.50 35.79
C LYS A 426 -5.17 8.53 36.18
N TYR A 427 -6.18 8.39 35.33
CA TYR A 427 -7.29 7.46 35.53
C TYR A 427 -6.81 6.02 35.63
N LEU A 428 -5.97 5.57 34.68
CA LEU A 428 -5.43 4.20 34.68
C LEU A 428 -4.50 3.96 35.87
N ASN A 429 -3.69 4.96 36.25
CA ASN A 429 -2.83 4.87 37.43
C ASN A 429 -3.64 4.68 38.73
N LYS A 430 -4.76 5.40 38.88
CA LYS A 430 -5.66 5.24 40.02
C LYS A 430 -6.42 3.91 40.00
N LEU A 431 -6.77 3.41 38.81
CA LEU A 431 -7.55 2.18 38.65
C LEU A 431 -6.69 0.92 38.88
N LEU A 432 -5.41 0.97 38.52
CA LEU A 432 -4.51 -0.19 38.51
C LEU A 432 -3.46 -0.16 39.63
N GLY A 433 -3.06 1.01 40.12
CA GLY A 433 -2.16 1.17 41.27
C GLY A 433 -2.89 0.91 42.57
#